data_AF-A0AAV6LB70-F1
#
_entry.id   AF-A0AAV6LB70-F1
#
_cell.length_a   1.000
_cell.length_b   1.000
_cell.length_c   1.000
_cell.angle_alpha   90.00
_cell.angle_beta   90.00
_cell.angle_gamma   90.00
#
_symmetry.space_group_name_H-M   'P 1'
#
loop_
_entity.id
_entity.type
_entity.pdbx_description
1 polymer ?
#
loop_
_entity_poly.entity_id
_entity_poly.type
_entity_poly.pdbx_seq_one_letter_code
_entity_poly.pdbx_strand_id
1 'polypeptide(L)'
;MEQLNDFLEDGRVLVFVSDRHDGLLQAVKQIFPSSPHSHCLVHLKENLKKRFGGLDNSKKKYLVNLFNLSAYAPTVREFEKLLNKLKKEGGVKVAAFLDTLDNEHWCHAYFPGKRYGELSSNLVECFNNWIKKERSLPITLLFDKIRLKIMEQMSARRSASMKWKGVICPIMEKKFKGLFNVSKTWAISRSSDDLYEVWCDPSVSVNIASRSCSCGEWQINSFPCAHAFCALKRGGGGGGGGGEFE
;
A
#
# COMPACT_ATOMS: atom_id res chain seq x y z
N MET A 1 -21.33 -11.78 5.13
CA MET A 1 -20.09 -12.25 4.48
C MET A 1 -20.38 -13.42 3.56
N GLU A 2 -21.31 -14.33 3.91
CA GLU A 2 -21.76 -15.44 3.03
C GLU A 2 -22.33 -14.93 1.69
N GLN A 3 -23.29 -13.99 1.73
CA GLN A 3 -23.82 -13.37 0.50
C GLN A 3 -22.75 -12.71 -0.39
N LEU A 4 -21.65 -12.22 0.22
CA LEU A 4 -20.53 -11.66 -0.53
C LEU A 4 -19.72 -12.78 -1.20
N ASN A 5 -19.56 -13.91 -0.53
CA ASN A 5 -18.91 -15.09 -1.10
C ASN A 5 -19.71 -15.64 -2.29
N ASP A 6 -21.05 -15.75 -2.13
CA ASP A 6 -21.94 -16.23 -3.19
C ASP A 6 -21.93 -15.31 -4.42
N PHE A 7 -21.82 -13.99 -4.22
CA PHE A 7 -21.72 -13.04 -5.34
C PHE A 7 -20.37 -13.09 -6.07
N LEU A 8 -19.30 -13.50 -5.38
CA LEU A 8 -17.93 -13.39 -5.88
C LEU A 8 -17.42 -14.64 -6.61
N GLU A 9 -18.29 -15.64 -6.86
CA GLU A 9 -18.16 -17.00 -7.45
C GLU A 9 -16.92 -17.43 -8.28
N ASP A 10 -16.02 -16.54 -8.68
CA ASP A 10 -14.71 -16.88 -9.21
C ASP A 10 -13.70 -17.07 -8.08
N GLY A 11 -12.81 -18.07 -8.22
CA GLY A 11 -11.68 -18.38 -7.30
C GLY A 11 -10.61 -17.30 -7.14
N ARG A 12 -11.00 -16.03 -7.12
CA ARG A 12 -10.16 -14.86 -6.88
C ARG A 12 -9.80 -14.81 -5.41
N VAL A 13 -8.51 -14.66 -5.13
CA VAL A 13 -8.04 -14.37 -3.78
C VAL A 13 -8.33 -12.90 -3.47
N LEU A 14 -9.16 -12.66 -2.46
CA LEU A 14 -9.50 -11.32 -1.99
C LEU A 14 -8.51 -10.89 -0.92
N VAL A 15 -8.29 -9.58 -0.84
CA VAL A 15 -7.56 -8.97 0.27
C VAL A 15 -8.53 -8.13 1.08
N PHE A 16 -8.68 -8.48 2.35
CA PHE A 16 -9.53 -7.74 3.28
C PHE A 16 -8.69 -6.72 4.06
N VAL A 17 -9.21 -5.50 4.24
CA VAL A 17 -8.63 -4.50 5.13
C VAL A 17 -9.75 -3.99 6.04
N SER A 18 -9.65 -4.27 7.34
CA SER A 18 -10.70 -3.87 8.31
C SER A 18 -10.11 -3.49 9.65
N ASP A 19 -10.95 -2.96 10.54
CA ASP A 19 -10.61 -2.92 11.96
C ASP A 19 -10.44 -4.36 12.54
N ARG A 20 -9.95 -4.43 13.79
CA ARG A 20 -9.74 -5.67 14.53
C ARG A 20 -10.96 -6.08 15.37
N HIS A 21 -12.18 -5.80 14.91
CA HIS A 21 -13.37 -6.27 15.61
C HIS A 21 -13.48 -7.80 15.51
N ASP A 22 -13.68 -8.49 16.64
CA ASP A 22 -13.63 -9.95 16.71
C ASP A 22 -14.59 -10.64 15.74
N GLY A 23 -15.79 -10.08 15.56
CA GLY A 23 -16.77 -10.61 14.60
C GLY A 23 -16.28 -10.57 13.14
N LEU A 24 -15.49 -9.57 12.74
CA LEU A 24 -14.94 -9.49 11.38
C LEU A 24 -13.78 -10.47 11.20
N LEU A 25 -12.90 -10.57 12.19
CA LEU A 25 -11.77 -11.51 12.17
C LEU A 25 -12.28 -12.96 12.03
N GLN A 26 -13.30 -13.32 12.80
CA GLN A 26 -13.91 -14.64 12.73
C GLN A 26 -14.63 -14.87 11.39
N ALA A 27 -15.43 -13.92 10.93
CA ALA A 27 -16.18 -14.06 9.68
C ALA A 27 -15.28 -14.20 8.45
N VAL A 28 -14.19 -13.41 8.35
CA VAL A 28 -13.21 -13.54 7.26
C VAL A 28 -12.53 -14.90 7.34
N LYS A 29 -12.09 -15.34 8.52
CA LYS A 29 -11.42 -16.63 8.70
C LYS A 29 -12.31 -17.82 8.35
N GLN A 30 -13.60 -17.76 8.66
CA GLN A 30 -14.55 -18.84 8.39
C GLN A 30 -14.96 -18.91 6.92
N ILE A 31 -15.24 -17.77 6.29
CA ILE A 31 -15.86 -17.73 4.95
C ILE A 31 -14.79 -17.58 3.85
N PHE A 32 -13.68 -16.90 4.14
CA PHE A 32 -12.58 -16.67 3.21
C PHE A 32 -11.23 -17.11 3.79
N PRO A 33 -11.05 -18.39 4.16
CA PRO A 33 -9.88 -18.86 4.90
C PRO A 33 -8.55 -18.67 4.16
N SER A 34 -8.57 -18.64 2.83
CA SER A 34 -7.39 -18.43 1.96
C SER A 34 -7.10 -16.95 1.65
N SER A 35 -7.97 -16.04 2.07
CA SER A 35 -7.83 -14.61 1.76
C SER A 35 -6.97 -13.89 2.80
N PRO A 36 -5.90 -13.19 2.37
CA PRO A 36 -5.12 -12.35 3.27
C PRO A 36 -5.98 -11.27 3.93
N HIS A 37 -5.86 -11.16 5.26
CA HIS A 37 -6.57 -10.16 6.05
C HIS A 37 -5.59 -9.17 6.67
N SER A 38 -5.79 -7.89 6.40
CA SER A 38 -5.03 -6.79 6.96
C SER A 38 -5.83 -6.06 8.03
N HIS A 39 -5.19 -5.82 9.15
CA HIS A 39 -5.66 -4.90 10.18
C HIS A 39 -5.40 -3.46 9.77
N CYS A 40 -6.40 -2.60 9.90
CA CYS A 40 -6.32 -1.19 9.57
C CYS A 40 -5.31 -0.49 10.49
N LEU A 41 -4.26 0.06 9.89
CA LEU A 41 -3.17 0.72 10.58
C LEU A 41 -3.63 1.98 11.35
N VAL A 42 -4.66 2.67 10.87
CA VAL A 42 -5.23 3.85 11.57
C VAL A 42 -5.75 3.43 12.93
N HIS A 43 -6.60 2.40 12.99
CA HIS A 43 -7.13 1.85 14.23
C HIS A 43 -6.03 1.25 15.12
N LEU A 44 -5.02 0.59 14.54
CA LEU A 44 -3.87 0.10 15.30
C LEU A 44 -3.08 1.23 15.98
N LYS A 45 -2.87 2.35 15.28
CA LYS A 45 -2.21 3.54 15.86
C LYS A 45 -3.03 4.13 16.99
N GLU A 46 -4.35 4.18 16.86
CA GLU A 46 -5.23 4.64 17.94
C GLU A 46 -5.17 3.73 19.16
N ASN A 47 -5.18 2.41 18.95
CA ASN A 47 -5.02 1.43 20.02
C ASN A 47 -3.66 1.57 20.71
N LEU A 48 -2.59 1.77 19.95
CA LEU A 48 -1.26 2.04 20.50
C LEU A 48 -1.24 3.34 21.31
N LYS A 49 -1.83 4.43 20.81
CA LYS A 49 -1.92 5.72 21.54
C LYS A 49 -2.59 5.56 22.90
N LYS A 50 -3.66 4.76 22.99
CA LYS A 50 -4.39 4.51 24.25
C LYS A 50 -3.53 3.81 25.31
N ARG A 51 -2.50 3.04 24.93
CA ARG A 51 -1.57 2.38 25.87
C ARG A 51 -0.63 3.35 26.60
N PHE A 52 -0.48 4.57 26.09
CA PHE A 52 0.44 5.58 26.63
C PHE A 52 -0.24 6.62 27.51
N GLY A 53 -1.19 6.22 28.37
CA GLY A 53 -1.72 7.11 29.41
C GLY A 53 -0.57 7.76 30.21
N GLY A 54 -0.63 9.08 30.39
CA GLY A 54 0.35 9.86 31.16
C GLY A 54 1.71 10.15 30.49
N LEU A 55 2.00 9.63 29.29
CA LEU A 55 3.20 10.06 28.55
C LEU A 55 3.05 11.49 28.00
N ASP A 56 4.19 12.15 27.79
CA ASP A 56 4.25 13.37 26.98
C ASP A 56 3.74 13.15 25.55
N ASN A 57 3.03 14.15 25.01
CA ASN A 57 2.43 14.08 23.68
C ASN A 57 3.47 13.97 22.56
N SER A 58 4.64 14.60 22.71
CA SER A 58 5.72 14.53 21.72
C SER A 58 6.29 13.11 21.66
N LYS A 59 6.52 12.50 22.83
CA LYS A 59 6.96 11.10 22.91
C LYS A 59 5.93 10.14 22.32
N LYS A 60 4.63 10.33 22.58
CA LYS A 60 3.57 9.53 21.94
C LYS A 60 3.60 9.66 20.42
N LYS A 61 3.69 10.88 19.90
CA LYS A 61 3.73 11.14 18.45
C LYS A 61 4.94 10.47 17.82
N TYR A 62 6.10 10.54 18.47
CA TYR A 62 7.32 9.88 18.02
C TYR A 62 7.17 8.35 17.95
N LEU A 63 6.66 7.71 18.99
CA LEU A 63 6.46 6.25 19.01
C LEU A 63 5.43 5.79 17.96
N VAL A 64 4.33 6.53 17.82
CA VAL A 64 3.32 6.25 16.77
C VAL A 64 3.90 6.43 15.38
N ASN A 65 4.81 7.40 15.19
CA ASN A 65 5.50 7.59 13.92
C ASN A 65 6.48 6.45 13.63
N LEU A 66 7.23 5.97 14.62
CA LEU A 66 8.07 4.77 14.44
C LEU A 66 7.23 3.55 14.07
N PHE A 67 6.09 3.34 14.73
CA PHE A 67 5.15 2.27 14.38
C PHE A 67 4.61 2.42 12.95
N ASN A 68 4.30 3.64 12.52
CA ASN A 68 3.92 3.92 11.13
C ASN A 68 5.03 3.53 10.15
N LEU A 69 6.26 3.98 10.41
CA LEU A 69 7.41 3.69 9.55
C LEU A 69 7.67 2.18 9.48
N SER A 70 7.60 1.47 10.61
CA SER A 70 7.67 0.01 10.64
C SER A 70 6.60 -0.61 9.75
N ALA A 71 5.34 -0.20 9.89
CA ALA A 71 4.24 -0.77 9.08
C ALA A 71 4.46 -0.57 7.57
N TYR A 72 4.97 0.60 7.17
CA TYR A 72 5.23 0.93 5.77
C TYR A 72 6.59 0.45 5.24
N ALA A 73 7.43 -0.14 6.08
CA ALA A 73 8.75 -0.58 5.67
C ALA A 73 8.65 -1.60 4.51
N PRO A 74 9.31 -1.35 3.37
CA PRO A 74 9.11 -2.14 2.17
C PRO A 74 9.88 -3.46 2.18
N THR A 75 10.86 -3.61 3.08
CA THR A 75 11.69 -4.82 3.21
C THR A 75 11.70 -5.31 4.65
N VAL A 76 11.90 -6.62 4.83
CA VAL A 76 12.05 -7.25 6.15
C VAL A 76 13.19 -6.61 6.95
N ARG A 77 14.33 -6.35 6.31
CA ARG A 77 15.49 -5.71 6.95
C ARG A 77 15.14 -4.34 7.53
N GLU A 78 14.44 -3.50 6.76
CA GLU A 78 14.05 -2.17 7.22
C GLU A 78 12.96 -2.23 8.30
N PHE A 79 12.00 -3.15 8.13
CA PHE A 79 10.97 -3.41 9.13
C PHE A 79 11.59 -3.77 10.48
N GLU A 80 12.48 -4.76 10.53
CA GLU A 80 13.12 -5.22 11.76
C GLU A 80 13.96 -4.12 12.41
N LYS A 81 14.71 -3.35 11.62
CA LYS A 81 15.47 -2.18 12.11
C LYS A 81 14.56 -1.18 12.80
N LEU A 82 13.44 -0.81 12.18
CA LEU A 82 12.49 0.16 12.73
C LEU A 82 11.72 -0.42 13.92
N LEU A 83 11.34 -1.70 13.87
CA LEU A 83 10.64 -2.39 14.96
C LEU A 83 11.52 -2.50 16.21
N ASN A 84 12.80 -2.83 16.05
CA ASN A 84 13.75 -2.87 17.16
C ASN A 84 13.96 -1.48 17.77
N LYS A 85 14.04 -0.43 16.94
CA LYS A 85 14.07 0.96 17.41
C LYS A 85 12.80 1.31 18.20
N LEU A 86 11.63 0.95 17.68
CA LEU A 86 10.34 1.16 18.34
C LEU A 86 10.27 0.45 19.70
N LYS A 87 10.70 -0.82 19.79
CA LYS A 87 10.76 -1.57 21.04
C LYS A 87 11.70 -0.92 22.05
N LYS A 88 12.88 -0.48 21.62
CA LYS A 88 13.86 0.22 22.48
C LYS A 88 13.31 1.52 23.06
N GLU A 89 12.68 2.35 22.23
CA GLU A 89 12.16 3.67 22.63
C GLU A 89 10.85 3.58 23.44
N GLY A 90 10.03 2.56 23.13
CA GLY A 90 8.71 2.35 23.69
C GLY A 90 8.65 1.47 24.94
N GLY A 91 9.70 0.68 25.18
CA GLY A 91 9.82 -0.23 26.31
C GLY A 91 8.73 -1.30 26.38
N VAL A 92 8.46 -1.78 27.60
CA VAL A 92 7.57 -2.92 27.87
C VAL A 92 6.16 -2.73 27.32
N LYS A 93 5.60 -1.51 27.42
CA LYS A 93 4.23 -1.22 26.93
C LYS A 93 4.10 -1.42 25.43
N VAL A 94 5.15 -1.08 24.67
CA VAL A 94 5.18 -1.27 23.22
C VAL A 94 5.46 -2.71 22.86
N ALA A 95 6.40 -3.36 23.53
CA ALA A 95 6.67 -4.78 23.34
C ALA A 95 5.40 -5.62 23.54
N ALA A 96 4.72 -5.44 24.67
CA ALA A 96 3.47 -6.14 24.97
C ALA A 96 2.35 -5.86 23.96
N PHE A 97 2.29 -4.65 23.38
CA PHE A 97 1.32 -4.37 22.31
C PHE A 97 1.67 -5.10 21.01
N LEU A 98 2.95 -5.08 20.63
CA LEU A 98 3.43 -5.76 19.42
C LEU A 98 3.27 -7.27 19.51
N ASP A 99 3.40 -7.87 20.70
CA ASP A 99 3.18 -9.30 20.93
C ASP A 99 1.71 -9.73 20.70
N THR A 100 0.77 -8.78 20.64
CA THR A 100 -0.63 -9.05 20.26
C THR A 100 -0.90 -8.97 18.74
N LEU A 101 0.15 -8.78 17.94
CA LEU A 101 0.05 -8.53 16.50
C LEU A 101 0.93 -9.51 15.72
N ASP A 102 0.32 -10.27 14.83
CA ASP A 102 1.06 -11.03 13.82
C ASP A 102 1.47 -10.11 12.67
N ASN A 103 2.77 -10.11 12.32
CA ASN A 103 3.34 -9.19 11.33
C ASN A 103 2.65 -9.26 9.97
N GLU A 104 2.15 -10.44 9.60
CA GLU A 104 1.42 -10.68 8.36
C GLU A 104 0.16 -9.83 8.21
N HIS A 105 -0.40 -9.29 9.30
CA HIS A 105 -1.66 -8.56 9.26
C HIS A 105 -1.52 -7.04 9.25
N TRP A 106 -0.35 -6.45 9.53
CA TRP A 106 -0.28 -5.00 9.75
C TRP A 106 0.86 -4.25 9.06
N CYS A 107 1.86 -4.96 8.50
CA CYS A 107 2.99 -4.32 7.82
C CYS A 107 3.13 -4.79 6.36
N HIS A 108 3.84 -4.04 5.51
CA HIS A 108 4.06 -4.43 4.12
C HIS A 108 5.04 -5.61 3.99
N ALA A 109 6.14 -5.59 4.75
CA ALA A 109 7.24 -6.54 4.60
C ALA A 109 6.83 -8.02 4.74
N TYR A 110 5.78 -8.34 5.51
CA TYR A 110 5.33 -9.71 5.77
C TYR A 110 3.93 -10.02 5.19
N PHE A 111 3.27 -9.05 4.55
CA PHE A 111 1.89 -9.28 4.12
C PHE A 111 1.83 -10.18 2.87
N PRO A 112 1.05 -11.28 2.89
CA PRO A 112 1.11 -12.28 1.83
C PRO A 112 0.34 -11.92 0.55
N GLY A 113 -0.47 -10.85 0.57
CA GLY A 113 -1.30 -10.43 -0.57
C GLY A 113 -0.88 -9.10 -1.21
N LYS A 114 -1.69 -8.62 -2.15
CA LYS A 114 -1.50 -7.30 -2.80
C LYS A 114 -2.48 -6.28 -2.25
N ARG A 115 -1.97 -5.31 -1.49
CA ARG A 115 -2.73 -4.14 -0.99
C ARG A 115 -2.43 -2.84 -1.74
N TYR A 116 -1.54 -2.88 -2.73
CA TYR A 116 -1.19 -1.70 -3.55
C TYR A 116 -0.74 -0.48 -2.73
N GLY A 117 -0.01 -0.72 -1.63
CA GLY A 117 0.45 0.32 -0.70
C GLY A 117 -0.58 0.75 0.36
N GLU A 118 -1.80 0.21 0.34
CA GLU A 118 -2.83 0.55 1.33
C GLU A 118 -2.66 -0.25 2.63
N LEU A 119 -2.66 0.46 3.75
CA LEU A 119 -2.68 -0.13 5.10
C LEU A 119 -3.90 0.32 5.90
N SER A 120 -4.85 1.02 5.27
CA SER A 120 -5.96 1.69 5.95
C SER A 120 -7.30 1.35 5.30
N SER A 121 -8.35 1.41 6.13
CA SER A 121 -9.75 1.36 5.70
C SER A 121 -10.26 2.74 5.25
N ASN A 122 -9.37 3.67 4.85
CA ASN A 122 -9.75 5.05 4.51
C ASN A 122 -10.87 5.11 3.46
N LEU A 123 -10.85 4.22 2.47
CA LEU A 123 -11.91 4.14 1.46
C LEU A 123 -13.29 3.88 2.07
N VAL A 124 -13.36 2.98 3.05
CA VAL A 124 -14.59 2.64 3.77
C VAL A 124 -15.06 3.83 4.60
N GLU A 125 -14.15 4.51 5.29
CA GLU A 125 -14.46 5.70 6.09
C GLU A 125 -14.93 6.86 5.20
N CYS A 126 -14.27 7.09 4.07
CA CYS A 126 -14.68 8.08 3.08
C CYS A 126 -16.07 7.77 2.53
N PHE A 127 -16.34 6.50 2.19
CA PHE A 127 -17.66 6.10 1.71
C PHE A 127 -18.73 6.30 2.78
N ASN A 128 -18.48 5.86 4.01
CA ASN A 128 -19.40 6.03 5.14
C ASN A 128 -19.72 7.50 5.42
N ASN A 129 -18.72 8.38 5.32
CA ASN A 129 -18.92 9.82 5.43
C ASN A 129 -19.68 10.38 4.24
N TRP A 130 -19.43 9.89 3.03
CA TRP A 130 -20.09 10.32 1.81
C TRP A 130 -21.59 10.02 1.81
N ILE A 131 -22.01 8.88 2.37
CA ILE A 131 -23.44 8.49 2.47
C ILE A 131 -24.07 8.83 3.83
N LYS A 132 -23.37 9.56 4.70
CA LYS A 132 -23.75 9.72 6.12
C LYS A 132 -25.16 10.26 6.31
N LYS A 133 -25.61 11.18 5.47
CA LYS A 133 -26.95 11.79 5.55
C LYS A 133 -28.04 10.85 5.04
N GLU A 134 -27.71 10.03 4.06
CA GLU A 134 -28.65 9.12 3.42
C GLU A 134 -28.90 7.86 4.25
N ARG A 135 -28.00 7.50 5.18
CA ARG A 135 -28.11 6.30 6.03
C ARG A 135 -29.36 6.25 6.92
N SER A 136 -29.99 7.38 7.21
CA SER A 136 -31.25 7.42 7.98
C SER A 136 -32.50 7.29 7.12
N LEU A 137 -32.36 7.17 5.80
CA LEU A 137 -33.48 7.02 4.88
C LEU A 137 -33.97 5.56 4.85
N PRO A 138 -35.25 5.33 4.50
CA PRO A 138 -35.74 4.02 4.12
C PRO A 138 -34.87 3.35 3.05
N ILE A 139 -34.75 2.02 3.09
CA ILE A 139 -33.82 1.24 2.26
C ILE A 139 -33.94 1.59 0.76
N THR A 140 -35.15 1.68 0.23
CA THR A 140 -35.38 2.02 -1.19
C THR A 140 -34.87 3.42 -1.55
N LEU A 141 -35.08 4.40 -0.68
CA LEU A 141 -34.60 5.77 -0.86
C LEU A 141 -33.08 5.88 -0.69
N LEU A 142 -32.51 5.14 0.26
CA LEU A 142 -31.06 5.04 0.43
C LEU A 142 -30.39 4.54 -0.86
N PHE A 143 -30.89 3.45 -1.44
CA PHE A 143 -30.35 2.89 -2.69
C PHE A 143 -30.47 3.87 -3.85
N ASP A 144 -31.63 4.51 -4.03
CA ASP A 144 -31.79 5.48 -5.11
C ASP A 144 -30.86 6.70 -4.95
N LYS A 145 -30.69 7.20 -3.72
CA LYS A 145 -29.74 8.29 -3.46
C LYS A 145 -28.29 7.88 -3.72
N ILE A 146 -27.87 6.69 -3.29
CA ILE A 146 -26.52 6.18 -3.59
C ILE A 146 -26.33 6.07 -5.11
N ARG A 147 -27.31 5.50 -5.83
CA ARG A 147 -27.29 5.37 -7.29
C ARG A 147 -27.11 6.73 -7.97
N LEU A 148 -27.88 7.74 -7.58
CA LEU A 148 -27.78 9.10 -8.12
C LEU A 148 -26.39 9.71 -7.86
N LYS A 149 -25.86 9.59 -6.64
CA LYS A 149 -24.53 10.13 -6.31
C LYS A 149 -23.41 9.43 -7.08
N ILE A 150 -23.51 8.12 -7.32
CA ILE A 150 -22.59 7.39 -8.19
C ILE A 150 -22.70 7.90 -9.63
N MET A 151 -23.92 8.08 -10.14
CA MET A 151 -24.16 8.59 -11.49
C MET A 151 -23.53 9.98 -11.69
N GLU A 152 -23.74 10.91 -10.75
CA GLU A 152 -23.13 12.23 -10.75
C GLU A 152 -21.59 12.16 -10.72
N GLN A 153 -21.02 11.31 -9.86
CA GLN A 153 -19.57 11.09 -9.82
C GLN A 153 -19.02 10.58 -11.15
N MET A 154 -19.69 9.59 -11.76
CA MET A 154 -19.26 9.03 -13.04
C MET A 154 -19.33 10.08 -14.15
N SER A 155 -20.39 10.89 -14.19
CA SER A 155 -20.53 12.00 -15.13
C SER A 155 -19.43 13.06 -14.97
N ALA A 156 -19.15 13.45 -13.72
CA ALA A 156 -18.08 14.40 -13.42
C ALA A 156 -16.69 13.86 -13.81
N ARG A 157 -16.40 12.58 -13.51
CA ARG A 157 -15.14 11.92 -13.89
C ARG A 157 -15.01 11.82 -15.41
N ARG A 158 -16.09 11.47 -16.12
CA ARG A 158 -16.11 11.44 -17.60
C ARG A 158 -15.80 12.82 -18.18
N SER A 159 -16.49 13.86 -17.71
CA SER A 159 -16.25 15.24 -18.14
C SER A 159 -14.81 15.71 -17.86
N ALA A 160 -14.23 15.31 -16.72
CA ALA A 160 -12.83 15.59 -16.41
C ALA A 160 -11.88 14.84 -17.36
N SER A 161 -12.16 13.57 -17.66
CA SER A 161 -11.34 12.73 -18.53
C SER A 161 -11.29 13.21 -19.98
N MET A 162 -12.36 13.84 -20.48
CA MET A 162 -12.39 14.44 -21.82
C MET A 162 -11.35 15.56 -22.00
N LYS A 163 -10.87 16.16 -20.90
CA LYS A 163 -9.83 17.20 -20.92
C LYS A 163 -8.42 16.62 -20.84
N TRP A 164 -8.27 15.31 -20.67
CA TRP A 164 -6.96 14.67 -20.52
C TRP A 164 -6.29 14.60 -21.89
N LYS A 165 -4.99 14.93 -21.92
CA LYS A 165 -4.17 14.88 -23.13
C LYS A 165 -3.32 13.62 -23.23
N GLY A 166 -3.13 12.91 -22.11
CA GLY A 166 -2.29 11.74 -22.01
C GLY A 166 -3.08 10.45 -21.80
N VAL A 167 -2.38 9.32 -21.93
CA VAL A 167 -2.95 7.97 -21.75
C VAL A 167 -3.20 7.63 -20.27
N ILE A 168 -2.46 8.28 -19.36
CA ILE A 168 -2.56 8.06 -17.92
C ILE A 168 -3.27 9.24 -17.23
N CYS A 169 -3.97 8.94 -16.14
CA CYS A 169 -4.67 9.99 -15.39
C CYS A 169 -3.67 11.00 -14.79
N PRO A 170 -4.04 12.30 -14.67
CA PRO A 170 -3.10 13.36 -14.25
C PRO A 170 -2.41 13.11 -12.91
N ILE A 171 -3.09 12.44 -11.97
CA ILE A 171 -2.53 12.08 -10.66
C ILE A 171 -1.37 11.09 -10.83
N MET A 172 -1.57 10.04 -11.64
CA MET A 172 -0.54 9.06 -11.93
C MET A 172 0.55 9.63 -12.83
N GLU A 173 0.22 10.53 -13.76
CA GLU A 173 1.22 11.25 -14.57
C GLU A 173 2.13 12.12 -13.69
N LYS A 174 1.57 12.81 -12.70
CA LYS A 174 2.36 13.58 -11.73
C LYS A 174 3.28 12.67 -10.91
N LYS A 175 2.76 11.54 -10.41
CA LYS A 175 3.57 10.53 -9.69
C LYS A 175 4.70 9.99 -10.58
N PHE A 176 4.37 9.67 -11.83
CA PHE A 176 5.31 9.20 -12.85
C PHE A 176 6.43 10.22 -13.07
N LYS A 177 6.11 11.49 -13.33
CA LYS A 177 7.11 12.56 -13.54
C LYS A 177 8.01 12.75 -12.31
N GLY A 178 7.45 12.65 -11.11
CA GLY A 178 8.22 12.73 -9.86
C GLY A 178 9.27 11.62 -9.77
N LEU A 179 8.85 10.37 -9.95
CA LEU A 179 9.75 9.21 -9.90
C LEU A 179 10.79 9.25 -11.02
N PHE A 180 10.38 9.67 -12.22
CA PHE A 180 11.27 9.83 -13.36
C PHE A 180 12.37 10.85 -13.08
N ASN A 181 12.04 12.00 -12.48
CA ASN A 181 13.03 13.03 -12.17
C ASN A 181 14.07 12.55 -11.15
N VAL A 182 13.66 11.76 -10.14
CA VAL A 182 14.59 11.15 -9.18
C VAL A 182 15.54 10.17 -9.87
N SER A 183 15.03 9.36 -10.81
CA SER A 183 15.83 8.33 -11.49
C SER A 183 16.86 8.85 -12.48
N LYS A 184 16.80 10.14 -12.87
CA LYS A 184 17.66 10.71 -13.94
C LYS A 184 19.14 10.74 -13.60
N THR A 185 19.46 10.86 -12.32
CA THR A 185 20.84 11.02 -11.85
C THR A 185 21.55 9.70 -11.60
N TRP A 186 20.85 8.57 -11.64
CA TRP A 186 21.42 7.27 -11.32
C TRP A 186 22.02 6.59 -12.55
N ALA A 187 23.21 6.04 -12.36
CA ALA A 187 23.82 5.13 -13.32
C ALA A 187 23.25 3.72 -13.12
N ILE A 188 23.26 2.90 -14.18
CA ILE A 188 22.88 1.50 -14.09
C ILE A 188 23.88 0.62 -14.82
N SER A 189 24.08 -0.59 -14.30
CA SER A 189 24.80 -1.68 -14.95
C SER A 189 23.83 -2.78 -15.33
N ARG A 190 23.98 -3.35 -16.53
CA ARG A 190 23.16 -4.47 -17.00
C ARG A 190 23.87 -5.78 -16.67
N SER A 191 23.21 -6.67 -15.95
CA SER A 191 23.72 -8.01 -15.66
C SER A 191 23.21 -9.04 -16.68
N SER A 192 21.95 -8.95 -17.07
CA SER A 192 21.34 -9.80 -18.11
C SER A 192 20.29 -9.02 -18.89
N ASP A 193 19.52 -9.70 -19.75
CA ASP A 193 18.52 -9.00 -20.55
C ASP A 193 17.48 -8.25 -19.71
N ASP A 194 17.13 -8.82 -18.56
CA ASP A 194 16.09 -8.30 -17.67
C ASP A 194 16.61 -7.83 -16.30
N LEU A 195 17.89 -8.09 -15.96
CA LEU A 195 18.45 -7.78 -14.64
C LEU A 195 19.43 -6.60 -14.70
N TYR A 196 19.17 -5.61 -13.85
CA TYR A 196 19.93 -4.36 -13.78
C TYR A 196 20.31 -4.04 -12.34
N GLU A 197 21.50 -3.49 -12.14
CA GLU A 197 21.96 -2.90 -10.89
C GLU A 197 21.89 -1.37 -11.03
N VAL A 198 21.10 -0.71 -10.18
CA VAL A 198 20.99 0.75 -10.13
C VAL A 198 21.93 1.28 -9.06
N TRP A 199 22.84 2.16 -9.46
CA TRP A 199 23.85 2.75 -8.58
C TRP A 199 23.26 3.96 -7.86
N CYS A 200 22.63 3.68 -6.73
CA CYS A 200 22.18 4.63 -5.72
C CYS A 200 22.79 4.25 -4.36
N ASP A 201 22.44 4.96 -3.29
CA ASP A 201 22.90 4.62 -1.94
C ASP A 201 21.72 4.15 -1.07
N PRO A 202 21.63 2.85 -0.73
CA PRO A 202 22.45 1.73 -1.23
C PRO A 202 22.08 1.35 -2.67
N SER A 203 22.96 0.63 -3.38
CA SER A 203 22.64 0.10 -4.71
C SER A 203 21.49 -0.90 -4.64
N VAL A 204 20.72 -0.98 -5.72
CA VAL A 204 19.54 -1.85 -5.80
C VAL A 204 19.47 -2.62 -7.10
N SER A 205 19.09 -3.89 -6.99
CA SER A 205 18.84 -4.76 -8.14
C SER A 205 17.40 -4.61 -8.62
N VAL A 206 17.19 -4.58 -9.92
CA VAL A 206 15.89 -4.49 -10.60
C VAL A 206 15.80 -5.59 -11.64
N ASN A 207 14.73 -6.40 -11.57
CA ASN A 207 14.38 -7.34 -12.62
C ASN A 207 13.08 -6.90 -13.30
N ILE A 208 13.18 -6.51 -14.58
CA ILE A 208 12.05 -5.97 -15.33
C ILE A 208 11.05 -7.05 -15.77
N ALA A 209 11.50 -8.27 -16.08
CA ALA A 209 10.63 -9.39 -16.46
C ALA A 209 9.73 -9.81 -15.30
N SER A 210 10.30 -9.98 -14.10
CA SER A 210 9.53 -10.31 -12.89
C SER A 210 8.89 -9.09 -12.21
N ARG A 211 9.10 -7.86 -12.75
CA ARG A 211 8.62 -6.59 -12.16
C ARG A 211 9.00 -6.44 -10.69
N SER A 212 10.25 -6.76 -10.35
CA SER A 212 10.73 -6.77 -8.98
C SER A 212 11.91 -5.81 -8.81
N CYS A 213 12.01 -5.24 -7.61
CA CYS A 213 13.13 -4.40 -7.21
C CYS A 213 13.52 -4.75 -5.77
N SER A 214 14.81 -4.80 -5.44
CA SER A 214 15.26 -5.08 -4.08
C SER A 214 14.84 -4.01 -3.06
N CYS A 215 14.39 -2.84 -3.52
CA CYS A 215 13.78 -1.84 -2.64
C CYS A 215 12.34 -2.19 -2.19
N GLY A 216 11.72 -3.26 -2.71
CA GLY A 216 10.38 -3.76 -2.33
C GLY A 216 9.18 -2.94 -2.83
N GLU A 217 9.37 -1.66 -3.13
CA GLU A 217 8.30 -0.74 -3.52
C GLU A 217 7.53 -1.15 -4.79
N TRP A 218 8.20 -1.76 -5.78
CA TRP A 218 7.52 -2.18 -7.01
C TRP A 218 6.50 -3.28 -6.71
N GLN A 219 6.90 -4.25 -5.89
CA GLN A 219 6.08 -5.39 -5.51
C GLN A 219 4.88 -4.94 -4.67
N ILE A 220 5.11 -4.05 -3.70
CA ILE A 220 4.07 -3.54 -2.79
C ILE A 220 3.01 -2.74 -3.54
N ASN A 221 3.45 -1.81 -4.39
CA ASN A 221 2.55 -0.90 -5.09
C ASN A 221 1.99 -1.48 -6.40
N SER A 222 2.58 -2.58 -6.90
CA SER A 222 2.40 -3.05 -8.29
C SER A 222 2.60 -1.93 -9.33
N PHE A 223 3.42 -0.95 -8.99
CA PHE A 223 3.74 0.21 -9.82
C PHE A 223 5.25 0.44 -9.79
N PRO A 224 5.91 0.73 -10.92
CA PRO A 224 7.36 0.89 -10.95
C PRO A 224 7.84 1.95 -9.96
N CYS A 225 8.85 1.60 -9.17
CA CYS A 225 9.57 2.57 -8.32
C CYS A 225 10.57 3.39 -9.16
N ALA A 226 11.24 4.38 -8.57
CA ALA A 226 12.22 5.18 -9.29
C ALA A 226 13.36 4.32 -9.89
N HIS A 227 13.81 3.29 -9.18
CA HIS A 227 14.85 2.36 -9.66
C HIS A 227 14.37 1.57 -10.88
N ALA A 228 13.12 1.08 -10.81
CA ALA A 228 12.47 0.39 -11.92
C ALA A 228 12.38 1.25 -13.17
N PHE A 229 12.05 2.53 -13.03
CA PHE A 229 12.04 3.47 -14.16
C PHE A 229 13.42 3.67 -14.77
N CYS A 230 14.47 3.72 -13.93
CA CYS A 230 15.85 3.83 -14.41
C CYS A 230 16.21 2.63 -15.30
N ALA A 231 15.86 1.42 -14.88
CA ALA A 231 16.08 0.19 -15.65
C ALA A 231 15.24 0.13 -16.94
N LEU A 232 13.93 0.40 -16.86
CA LEU A 232 13.01 0.35 -18.00
C LEU A 232 13.40 1.32 -19.13
N LYS A 233 13.98 2.47 -18.81
CA LYS A 233 14.47 3.44 -19.81
C LYS A 233 15.51 2.82 -20.75
N ARG A 234 16.38 1.94 -20.24
CA ARG A 234 17.47 1.35 -21.03
C ARG A 234 17.11 -0.03 -21.60
N GLY A 235 16.20 -0.77 -20.97
CA GLY A 235 15.69 -2.04 -21.50
C GLY A 235 14.81 -1.89 -22.75
N GLY A 236 14.13 -0.75 -22.92
CA GLY A 236 13.38 -0.43 -24.14
C GLY A 236 14.22 0.09 -25.31
N GLY A 237 15.53 0.26 -25.11
CA GLY A 237 16.48 0.76 -26.12
C GLY A 237 17.28 -0.37 -26.74
N GLY A 238 16.61 -1.29 -27.45
CA GLY A 238 17.28 -2.20 -28.37
C GLY A 238 17.74 -1.43 -29.61
N GLY A 239 19.01 -1.03 -29.64
CA GLY A 239 19.68 -0.56 -30.85
C GLY A 239 20.69 0.58 -30.62
N GLY A 240 21.97 0.23 -30.63
CA GLY A 240 23.06 1.15 -30.97
C GLY A 240 24.02 1.49 -29.83
N GLY A 241 25.22 0.91 -29.90
CA GLY A 241 26.36 1.37 -29.11
C GLY A 241 27.28 0.25 -28.67
N GLY A 242 27.89 -0.45 -29.63
CA GLY A 242 29.12 -1.18 -29.38
C GLY A 242 30.18 -0.19 -28.89
N GLY A 243 30.93 -0.63 -27.88
CA GLY A 243 32.10 0.04 -27.36
C GLY A 243 33.00 -1.05 -26.82
N GLU A 244 33.81 -1.58 -27.73
CA GLU A 244 34.98 -2.42 -27.47
C GLU A 244 35.85 -1.79 -26.38
N PHE A 245 36.35 -2.63 -25.47
CA PHE A 245 37.56 -2.32 -24.72
C PHE A 245 38.58 -3.38 -25.12
N GLU A 246 39.50 -3.00 -26.00
CA GLU A 246 40.92 -3.33 -25.83
C GLU A 246 41.50 -2.46 -24.70
#